data_AF-A0A0J7YN46-F1
#
_entry.id   AF-A0A0J7YN46-F1
#
_cell.length_a   1.000
_cell.length_b   1.000
_cell.length_c   1.000
_cell.angle_alpha   90.00
_cell.angle_beta   90.00
_cell.angle_gamma   90.00
#
_symmetry.space_group_name_H-M   'P 1'
#
loop_
_entity.id
_entity.type
_entity.pdbx_description
1 polymer ?
#
loop_
_entity_poly.entity_id
_entity_poly.type
_entity_poly.pdbx_seq_one_letter_code
_entity_poly.pdbx_strand_id
1 'polypeptide(L)'
;LRIEHAALKKGTSLIRIQVDLVVDHFAIETDLEGIERRQAIEEILRGKQKKSEEMTCQWQIEKDRRQQAIAVREKLEESRRELDRAQSRGDYARASELKYSIVPKLENRVQSLLPLLLSESVTDQSIATVVSQQTGVTASRLLEGESQRLLHME
;
A
#
# COMPACT_ATOMS: atom_id res chain seq x y z
N LEU A 1 -4.46 -4.21 1.17
CA LEU A 1 -3.30 -3.31 1.41
C LEU A 1 -2.23 -3.81 2.39
N ARG A 2 -2.43 -3.96 3.72
CA ARG A 2 -1.41 -4.61 4.59
C ARG A 2 -1.14 -6.07 4.17
N ILE A 3 -2.18 -6.71 3.61
CA ILE A 3 -2.18 -8.05 3.01
C ILE A 3 -1.46 -8.07 1.65
N GLU A 4 -1.71 -7.09 0.77
CA GLU A 4 -1.01 -6.98 -0.54
C GLU A 4 0.46 -6.63 -0.38
N HIS A 5 0.81 -5.80 0.61
CA HIS A 5 2.19 -5.52 0.95
C HIS A 5 2.92 -6.76 1.50
N ALA A 6 2.26 -7.53 2.38
CA ALA A 6 2.77 -8.83 2.79
C ALA A 6 2.91 -9.78 1.59
N ALA A 7 1.99 -9.70 0.62
CA ALA A 7 2.04 -10.50 -0.60
C ALA A 7 3.16 -10.07 -1.56
N LEU A 8 3.43 -8.77 -1.72
CA LEU A 8 4.55 -8.25 -2.52
C LEU A 8 5.90 -8.59 -1.88
N LYS A 9 6.04 -8.38 -0.56
CA LYS A 9 7.27 -8.70 0.18
C LYS A 9 7.53 -10.21 0.18
N LYS A 10 6.47 -11.01 0.41
CA LYS A 10 6.51 -12.46 0.24
C LYS A 10 6.83 -12.85 -1.20
N GLY A 11 6.31 -12.14 -2.19
CA GLY A 11 6.56 -12.34 -3.61
C GLY A 11 8.01 -12.13 -3.99
N THR A 12 8.65 -11.05 -3.54
CA THR A 12 10.09 -10.83 -3.71
C THR A 12 10.95 -11.88 -3.01
N SER A 13 10.59 -12.30 -1.80
CA SER A 13 11.31 -13.38 -1.11
C SER A 13 11.09 -14.73 -1.78
N LEU A 14 9.89 -14.99 -2.31
CA LEU A 14 9.55 -16.20 -3.05
C LEU A 14 10.33 -16.27 -4.35
N ILE A 15 10.39 -15.17 -5.12
CA ILE A 15 11.18 -15.12 -6.36
C ILE A 15 12.66 -15.40 -6.04
N ARG A 16 13.21 -14.80 -4.98
CA ARG A 16 14.60 -15.06 -4.57
C ARG A 16 14.84 -16.53 -4.21
N ILE A 17 13.97 -17.11 -3.38
CA ILE A 17 14.04 -18.54 -3.02
C ILE A 17 13.89 -19.41 -4.26
N GLN A 18 13.01 -19.05 -5.20
CA GLN A 18 12.75 -19.81 -6.41
C GLN A 18 13.93 -19.74 -7.39
N VAL A 19 14.65 -18.61 -7.44
CA VAL A 19 15.91 -18.47 -8.17
C VAL A 19 16.97 -19.39 -7.58
N ASP A 20 17.19 -19.31 -6.26
CA ASP A 20 18.21 -20.11 -5.57
C ASP A 20 17.92 -21.62 -5.75
N LEU A 21 16.65 -22.03 -5.63
CA LEU A 21 16.22 -23.43 -5.79
C LEU A 21 16.34 -23.92 -7.24
N VAL A 22 16.12 -23.04 -8.23
CA VAL A 22 16.34 -23.34 -9.64
C VAL A 22 17.83 -23.48 -9.93
N VAL A 23 18.67 -22.56 -9.44
CA VAL A 23 20.13 -22.63 -9.59
C VAL A 23 20.69 -23.91 -8.97
N ASP A 24 20.24 -24.26 -7.77
CA ASP A 24 20.63 -25.49 -7.07
C ASP A 24 20.14 -26.75 -7.79
N HIS A 25 18.93 -26.74 -8.34
CA HIS A 25 18.39 -27.88 -9.10
C HIS A 25 19.15 -28.13 -10.40
N PHE A 26 19.51 -27.05 -11.11
CA PHE A 26 20.29 -27.16 -12.32
C PHE A 26 21.77 -27.41 -12.04
N ALA A 27 22.32 -27.11 -10.85
CA ALA A 27 23.73 -27.32 -10.46
C ALA A 27 24.31 -28.72 -10.80
N ILE A 28 23.45 -29.72 -10.91
CA ILE A 28 23.77 -31.14 -11.10
C ILE A 28 23.94 -31.51 -12.59
N GLU A 29 23.44 -30.71 -13.53
CA GLU A 29 23.57 -30.97 -14.97
C GLU A 29 24.96 -30.55 -15.49
N THR A 30 25.68 -31.46 -16.13
CA THR A 30 27.05 -31.24 -16.66
C THR A 30 27.14 -31.20 -18.19
N ASP A 31 26.03 -31.42 -18.90
CA ASP A 31 25.99 -31.41 -20.37
C ASP A 31 26.04 -29.98 -20.93
N LEU A 32 26.74 -29.79 -22.06
CA LEU A 32 26.92 -28.49 -22.74
C LEU A 32 25.58 -27.76 -23.02
N GLU A 33 24.58 -28.46 -23.54
CA GLU A 33 23.23 -27.90 -23.77
C GLU A 33 22.48 -27.56 -22.47
N GLY A 34 22.81 -28.21 -21.35
CA GLY A 34 22.25 -27.91 -20.02
C GLY A 34 22.86 -26.63 -19.44
N ILE A 35 24.16 -26.42 -19.65
CA ILE A 35 24.89 -25.22 -19.23
C ILE A 35 24.35 -23.98 -19.96
N GLU A 36 24.16 -24.05 -21.28
CA GLU A 36 23.63 -22.94 -22.08
C GLU A 36 22.18 -22.57 -21.67
N ARG A 37 21.31 -23.57 -21.48
CA ARG A 37 19.94 -23.34 -21.00
C ARG A 37 19.92 -22.72 -19.61
N ARG A 38 20.81 -23.14 -18.71
CA ARG A 38 20.92 -22.57 -17.36
C ARG A 38 21.34 -21.12 -17.41
N GLN A 39 22.36 -20.78 -18.18
CA GLN A 39 22.82 -19.40 -18.33
C GLN A 39 21.68 -18.50 -18.85
N ALA A 40 20.92 -18.95 -19.84
CA ALA A 40 19.76 -18.21 -20.34
C ALA A 40 18.66 -18.01 -19.27
N ILE A 41 18.36 -19.05 -18.47
CA ILE A 41 17.38 -18.96 -17.37
C ILE A 41 17.87 -18.02 -16.26
N GLU A 42 19.15 -18.09 -15.88
CA GLU A 42 19.77 -17.20 -14.89
C GLU A 42 19.71 -15.73 -15.32
N GLU A 43 19.94 -15.43 -16.59
CA GLU A 43 19.81 -14.07 -17.12
C GLU A 43 18.37 -13.56 -17.04
N ILE A 44 17.39 -14.38 -17.45
CA ILE A 44 15.97 -14.03 -17.37
C ILE A 44 15.56 -13.79 -15.91
N LEU A 45 15.98 -14.67 -15.00
CA LEU A 45 15.71 -14.57 -13.57
C LEU A 45 16.32 -13.31 -12.98
N ARG A 46 17.58 -12.99 -13.31
CA ARG A 46 18.25 -11.77 -12.88
C ARG A 46 17.54 -10.52 -13.40
N GLY A 47 17.05 -10.54 -14.64
CA GLY A 47 16.24 -9.47 -15.21
C GLY A 47 14.93 -9.26 -14.46
N LYS A 48 14.20 -10.35 -14.15
CA LYS A 48 12.97 -10.29 -13.35
C LYS A 48 13.22 -9.80 -11.93
N GLN A 49 14.32 -10.24 -11.31
CA GLN A 49 14.71 -9.82 -9.96
C GLN A 49 14.96 -8.31 -9.90
N LYS A 50 15.75 -7.77 -10.83
CA LYS A 50 15.99 -6.32 -10.93
C LYS A 50 14.70 -5.52 -11.06
N LYS A 51 13.81 -5.95 -11.96
CA LYS A 51 12.52 -5.28 -12.16
C LYS A 51 11.64 -5.34 -10.91
N SER A 52 11.69 -6.45 -10.18
CA SER A 52 10.98 -6.59 -8.90
C SER A 52 11.55 -5.66 -7.82
N GLU A 53 12.88 -5.52 -7.75
CA GLU A 53 13.55 -4.61 -6.82
C GLU A 53 13.24 -3.14 -7.13
N GLU A 54 13.24 -2.75 -8.40
CA GLU A 54 12.86 -1.42 -8.86
C GLU A 54 11.43 -1.07 -8.45
N MET A 55 10.47 -1.96 -8.72
CA MET A 55 9.06 -1.76 -8.32
C MET A 55 8.92 -1.69 -6.79
N THR A 56 9.67 -2.51 -6.05
CA THR A 56 9.66 -2.49 -4.59
C THR A 56 10.21 -1.18 -4.03
N CYS A 57 11.27 -0.64 -4.65
CA CYS A 57 11.86 0.64 -4.28
C CYS A 57 10.87 1.78 -4.51
N GLN A 58 10.26 1.86 -5.70
CA GLN A 58 9.24 2.86 -6.01
C GLN A 58 8.07 2.79 -5.02
N TRP A 59 7.57 1.59 -4.75
CA TRP A 59 6.51 1.36 -3.79
C TRP A 59 6.89 1.80 -2.36
N GLN A 60 8.12 1.52 -1.92
CA GLN A 60 8.59 1.93 -0.60
C GLN A 60 8.64 3.46 -0.48
N ILE A 61 9.08 4.16 -1.53
CA ILE A 61 9.06 5.63 -1.60
C ILE A 61 7.63 6.16 -1.50
N GLU A 62 6.69 5.59 -2.26
CA GLU A 62 5.28 6.00 -2.21
C GLU A 62 4.66 5.77 -0.83
N LYS A 63 4.96 4.63 -0.21
CA LYS A 63 4.51 4.33 1.14
C LYS A 63 5.07 5.32 2.16
N ASP A 64 6.35 5.65 2.10
CA ASP A 64 6.96 6.57 3.05
C ASP A 64 6.38 7.98 2.91
N ARG A 65 6.13 8.43 1.67
CA ARG A 65 5.41 9.68 1.39
C ARG A 65 3.99 9.66 1.96
N ARG A 66 3.28 8.53 1.83
CA ARG A 66 1.93 8.36 2.40
C ARG A 66 1.95 8.36 3.92
N GLN A 67 2.88 7.64 4.54
CA GLN A 67 3.02 7.59 5.99
C GLN A 67 3.32 8.98 6.58
N GLN A 68 4.14 9.79 5.88
CA GLN A 68 4.36 11.18 6.24
C GLN A 68 3.08 12.01 6.16
N ALA A 69 2.26 11.83 5.12
CA ALA A 69 0.97 12.52 5.00
C ALA A 69 0.00 12.14 6.13
N ILE A 70 -0.08 10.85 6.49
CA ILE A 70 -0.88 10.37 7.63
C ILE A 70 -0.39 11.01 8.94
N ALA A 71 0.92 10.99 9.19
CA ALA A 71 1.50 11.57 10.40
C ALA A 71 1.23 13.09 10.52
N VAL A 72 1.24 13.83 9.41
CA VAL A 72 0.86 15.25 9.41
C VAL A 72 -0.62 15.42 9.75
N ARG A 73 -1.50 14.56 9.22
CA ARG A 73 -2.93 14.59 9.54
C ARG A 73 -3.19 14.27 11.01
N GLU A 74 -2.49 13.28 11.56
CA GLU A 74 -2.57 12.94 12.99
C GLU A 74 -2.13 14.11 13.88
N LYS A 75 -1.04 14.79 13.52
CA LYS A 75 -0.58 16.01 14.23
C LYS A 75 -1.60 17.16 14.17
N LEU A 76 -2.32 17.30 13.05
CA LEU A 76 -3.39 18.28 12.93
C LEU A 76 -4.53 17.95 13.91
N GLU A 77 -4.98 16.70 13.95
CA GLU A 77 -6.03 16.25 14.86
C GLU A 77 -5.61 16.32 16.34
N GLU A 78 -4.34 16.07 16.64
CA GLU A 78 -3.77 16.31 17.97
C GLU A 78 -3.77 17.80 18.33
N SER A 79 -3.35 18.68 17.41
CA SER A 79 -3.32 20.13 17.63
C SER A 79 -4.72 20.71 17.84
N ARG A 80 -5.72 20.18 17.12
CA ARG A 80 -7.14 20.54 17.30
C ARG A 80 -7.63 20.13 18.69
N ARG A 81 -7.37 18.88 19.11
CA ARG A 81 -7.70 18.40 20.45
C ARG A 81 -7.01 19.22 21.54
N GLU A 82 -5.75 19.60 21.33
CA GLU A 82 -5.02 20.42 22.30
C GLU A 82 -5.57 21.84 22.38
N LEU A 83 -6.04 22.40 21.27
CA LEU A 83 -6.74 23.69 21.26
C LEU A 83 -8.02 23.63 22.10
N ASP A 84 -8.83 22.60 21.94
CA ASP A 84 -10.07 22.41 22.73
C ASP A 84 -9.76 22.26 24.23
N ARG A 85 -8.70 21.52 24.56
CA ARG A 85 -8.23 21.36 25.95
C ARG A 85 -7.69 22.67 26.53
N ALA A 86 -6.94 23.45 25.75
CA ALA A 86 -6.39 24.72 26.18
C ALA A 86 -7.51 25.74 26.44
N GLN A 87 -8.52 25.78 25.56
CA GLN A 87 -9.73 26.58 25.77
C GLN A 87 -10.48 26.18 27.03
N SER A 88 -10.68 24.87 27.25
CA SER A 88 -11.38 24.35 28.43
C SER A 88 -10.63 24.63 29.73
N ARG A 89 -9.29 24.67 29.69
CA ARG A 89 -8.41 24.99 30.83
C ARG A 89 -8.23 26.49 31.06
N GLY A 90 -8.75 27.35 30.17
CA GLY A 90 -8.58 28.81 30.24
C GLY A 90 -7.19 29.30 29.83
N ASP A 91 -6.38 28.46 29.18
CA ASP A 91 -5.07 28.86 28.64
C ASP A 91 -5.24 29.50 27.25
N TYR A 92 -5.67 30.76 27.27
CA TYR A 92 -5.95 31.53 26.05
C TYR A 92 -4.69 31.90 25.27
N ALA A 93 -3.53 31.96 25.91
CA ALA A 93 -2.26 32.22 25.23
C ALA A 93 -1.91 31.03 24.32
N ARG A 94 -1.94 29.81 24.87
CA ARG A 94 -1.66 28.60 24.10
C ARG A 94 -2.74 28.32 23.06
N ALA A 95 -4.01 28.53 23.40
CA ALA A 95 -5.11 28.37 22.44
C ALA A 95 -4.98 29.33 21.24
N SER A 96 -4.55 30.57 21.47
CA SER A 96 -4.35 31.55 20.39
C SER A 96 -3.18 31.17 19.47
N GLU A 97 -2.07 30.70 20.03
CA GLU A 97 -0.94 30.21 19.24
C GLU A 97 -1.34 29.01 18.37
N LEU A 98 -2.05 28.03 18.96
CA LEU A 98 -2.55 26.87 18.24
C LEU A 98 -3.51 27.28 17.12
N LYS A 99 -4.46 28.18 17.40
CA LYS A 99 -5.50 28.61 16.46
C LYS A 99 -4.96 29.39 15.27
N TYR A 100 -4.03 30.32 15.51
CA TYR A 100 -3.60 31.27 14.48
C TYR A 100 -2.25 30.92 13.82
N SER A 101 -1.44 30.06 14.43
CA SER A 101 -0.13 29.68 13.88
C SER A 101 -0.07 28.21 13.50
N ILE A 102 -0.32 27.30 14.45
CA ILE A 102 0.01 25.87 14.28
C ILE A 102 -1.04 25.15 13.44
N VAL A 103 -2.32 25.26 13.78
CA VAL A 103 -3.42 24.58 13.08
C VAL A 103 -3.48 24.99 11.60
N PRO A 104 -3.46 26.30 11.23
CA PRO A 104 -3.52 26.70 9.83
C PRO A 104 -2.30 26.22 9.01
N LYS A 105 -1.10 26.18 9.61
CA LYS A 105 0.10 25.65 8.94
C LYS A 105 -0.04 24.15 8.66
N LEU A 106 -0.55 23.39 9.62
CA LEU A 106 -0.79 21.95 9.46
C LEU A 106 -1.92 21.68 8.45
N GLU A 107 -2.99 22.47 8.45
CA GLU A 107 -4.09 22.38 7.47
C GLU A 107 -3.58 22.60 6.04
N ASN A 108 -2.80 23.66 5.82
CA ASN A 108 -2.19 23.92 4.51
C ASN A 108 -1.26 22.78 4.08
N ARG A 109 -0.51 22.19 5.03
CA ARG A 109 0.34 21.04 4.74
C ARG A 109 -0.48 19.81 4.38
N VAL A 110 -1.56 19.51 5.09
CA VAL A 110 -2.48 18.42 4.75
C VAL A 110 -3.12 18.66 3.37
N GLN A 111 -3.52 19.90 3.06
CA GLN A 111 -4.10 20.25 1.77
C GLN A 111 -3.15 19.91 0.61
N SER A 112 -1.85 20.21 0.77
CA SER A 112 -0.83 19.86 -0.23
C SER A 112 -0.59 18.35 -0.37
N LEU A 113 -0.95 17.56 0.65
CA LEU A 113 -0.77 16.11 0.70
C LEU A 113 -2.07 15.34 0.45
N LEU A 114 -3.21 16.02 0.27
CA LEU A 114 -4.51 15.41 -0.05
C LEU A 114 -4.45 14.42 -1.22
N PRO A 115 -3.79 14.72 -2.35
CA PRO A 115 -3.70 13.77 -3.46
C PRO A 115 -3.06 12.42 -3.06
N LEU A 116 -2.08 12.43 -2.16
CA LEU A 116 -1.43 11.20 -1.65
C LEU A 116 -2.36 10.39 -0.73
N LEU A 117 -3.27 11.06 -0.02
CA LEU A 117 -4.23 10.44 0.90
C LEU A 117 -5.48 9.90 0.17
N LEU A 118 -5.91 10.57 -0.91
CA LEU A 118 -7.11 10.21 -1.69
C LEU A 118 -6.92 8.98 -2.57
N SER A 119 -5.68 8.63 -2.90
CA SER A 119 -5.33 7.44 -3.70
C SER A 119 -5.75 6.10 -3.06
N GLU A 120 -6.28 6.12 -1.84
CA GLU A 120 -6.70 4.95 -1.06
C GLU A 120 -8.22 4.97 -0.74
N SER A 121 -9.04 5.69 -1.50
CA SER A 121 -10.49 5.59 -1.35
C SER A 121 -10.92 4.14 -1.58
N VAL A 122 -11.55 3.54 -0.56
CA VAL A 122 -12.12 2.19 -0.61
C VAL A 122 -13.14 2.14 -1.74
N THR A 123 -12.72 1.64 -2.88
CA THR A 123 -13.62 1.32 -4.00
C THR A 123 -14.43 0.07 -3.65
N ASP A 124 -15.60 -0.06 -4.23
CA ASP A 124 -16.45 -1.25 -4.05
C ASP A 124 -15.70 -2.55 -4.40
N GLN A 125 -14.76 -2.48 -5.35
CA GLN A 125 -13.79 -3.54 -5.66
C GLN A 125 -12.94 -3.98 -4.46
N SER A 126 -12.49 -3.02 -3.64
CA SER A 126 -11.65 -3.28 -2.46
C SER A 126 -12.45 -4.00 -1.37
N ILE A 127 -13.72 -3.62 -1.19
CA ILE A 127 -14.66 -4.28 -0.27
C ILE A 127 -14.95 -5.70 -0.76
N ALA A 128 -15.27 -5.85 -2.04
CA ALA A 128 -15.55 -7.14 -2.66
C ALA A 128 -14.35 -8.10 -2.53
N THR A 129 -13.12 -7.61 -2.60
CA THR A 129 -11.90 -8.41 -2.44
C THR A 129 -11.74 -8.94 -1.01
N VAL A 130 -12.01 -8.12 0.01
CA VAL A 130 -11.91 -8.54 1.42
C VAL A 130 -13.01 -9.52 1.79
N VAL A 131 -14.25 -9.24 1.38
CA VAL A 131 -15.39 -10.13 1.60
C VAL A 131 -15.18 -11.46 0.89
N SER A 132 -14.64 -11.43 -0.33
CA SER A 132 -14.26 -12.63 -1.09
C SER A 132 -13.23 -13.49 -0.37
N GLN A 133 -12.20 -12.88 0.22
CA GLN A 133 -11.16 -13.60 0.98
C GLN A 133 -11.70 -14.23 2.26
N GLN A 134 -12.68 -13.62 2.91
CA GLN A 134 -13.29 -14.14 4.15
C GLN A 134 -14.42 -15.15 3.91
N THR A 135 -15.12 -15.07 2.78
CA THR A 135 -16.31 -15.89 2.50
C THR A 135 -16.15 -16.87 1.34
N GLY A 136 -15.07 -16.78 0.56
CA GLY A 136 -14.82 -17.61 -0.62
C GLY A 136 -15.68 -17.26 -1.84
N VAL A 137 -16.55 -16.25 -1.75
CA VAL A 137 -17.42 -15.82 -2.85
C VAL A 137 -16.64 -14.87 -3.77
N THR A 138 -16.55 -15.16 -5.06
CA THR A 138 -15.83 -14.34 -6.05
C THR A 138 -16.46 -12.95 -6.20
N ALA A 139 -15.64 -11.91 -6.32
CA ALA A 139 -16.07 -10.51 -6.45
C ALA A 139 -17.11 -10.27 -7.57
N SER A 140 -17.08 -11.08 -8.63
CA SER A 140 -18.07 -11.04 -9.72
C SER A 140 -19.52 -11.30 -9.24
N ARG A 141 -19.72 -12.22 -8.28
CA ARG A 141 -21.05 -12.53 -7.74
C ARG A 141 -21.62 -11.43 -6.84
N LEU A 142 -20.76 -10.60 -6.25
CA LEU A 142 -21.19 -9.48 -5.40
C LEU A 142 -21.74 -8.33 -6.25
N LEU A 143 -21.11 -8.04 -7.39
CA LEU A 143 -21.54 -7.00 -8.33
C LEU A 143 -22.83 -7.39 -9.09
N GLU A 144 -23.00 -8.68 -9.42
CA GLU A 144 -24.25 -9.21 -10.00
C GLU A 144 -25.46 -9.04 -9.08
N GLY A 145 -25.26 -9.21 -7.76
CA GLY A 145 -26.34 -9.07 -6.77
C GLY A 145 -26.89 -7.65 -6.64
N GLU A 146 -26.05 -6.62 -6.81
CA GLU A 146 -26.52 -5.23 -6.87
C GLU A 146 -27.28 -4.93 -8.16
N SER A 147 -26.80 -5.45 -9.30
CA SER A 147 -27.50 -5.30 -10.59
C SER A 147 -28.86 -6.00 -10.60
N GLN A 148 -28.98 -7.17 -9.96
CA GLN A 148 -30.25 -7.88 -9.79
C GLN A 148 -31.23 -7.13 -8.87
N ARG A 149 -30.76 -6.47 -7.80
CA ARG A 149 -31.63 -5.67 -6.93
C ARG A 149 -32.17 -4.43 -7.64
N LEU A 150 -31.39 -3.81 -8.53
CA LEU A 150 -31.85 -2.69 -9.35
C LEU A 150 -32.93 -3.09 -10.37
N LEU A 151 -32.82 -4.28 -10.97
CA LEU A 151 -33.82 -4.83 -11.89
C LEU A 151 -35.16 -5.22 -11.23
N HIS A 152 -35.20 -5.40 -9.91
CA HIS A 152 -36.45 -5.69 -9.17
C HIS A 152 -37.14 -4.42 -8.64
N MET A 153 -36.59 -3.24 -8.94
CA MET A 153 -37.15 -1.94 -8.57
C MET A 153 -37.72 -1.16 -9.77
N GLU A 154 -37.75 -1.77 -10.96
CA GLU A 154 -38.56 -1.32 -12.12
C GLU A 154 -39.88 -2.10 -12.22
#